data_AF-A0A4R7YS54-F1
#
_entry.id   AF-A0A4R7YS54-F1
#
_cell.length_a   1.000
_cell.length_b   1.000
_cell.length_c   1.000
_cell.angle_alpha   90.00
_cell.angle_beta   90.00
_cell.angle_gamma   90.00
#
_symmetry.space_group_name_H-M   'P 1'
#
loop_
_entity.id
_entity.type
_entity.pdbx_description
1 polymer ?
#
loop_
_entity_poly.entity_id
_entity_poly.type
_entity_poly.pdbx_seq_one_letter_code
_entity_poly.pdbx_strand_id
1 'polypeptide(L)'
;MILESGLLIIELESLEIIKIFIFSLPLIFGIANIMLANNICDIKDDLENKRYTLPIYISRDSSLKLFRYLYYLSYLSIIISVIFKILPYISLLSLVSIFMVQKNIRQFEEHQSKKDTFVLSVKNFVIINYATALTMILAIIF
;
A
#
# COMPACT_ATOMS: atom_id res chain seq x y z
N MET A 1 20.53 0.50 -21.46
CA MET A 1 20.92 1.91 -21.70
C MET A 1 22.23 1.88 -22.46
N ILE A 2 22.19 2.25 -23.73
CA ILE A 2 23.37 2.37 -24.59
C ILE A 2 23.44 3.84 -24.99
N LEU A 3 24.57 4.48 -24.70
CA LEU A 3 24.84 5.84 -25.17
C LEU A 3 25.69 5.72 -26.44
N GLU A 4 25.03 5.65 -27.59
CA GLU A 4 25.70 5.75 -28.88
C GLU A 4 25.41 7.12 -29.48
N SER A 5 26.46 7.79 -29.97
CA SER A 5 26.38 8.97 -30.85
C SER A 5 25.50 10.14 -30.37
N GLY A 6 25.34 10.34 -29.06
CA GLY A 6 24.52 11.42 -28.49
C GLY A 6 23.01 11.16 -28.55
N LEU A 7 22.60 9.96 -28.98
CA LEU A 7 21.22 9.49 -28.95
C LEU A 7 20.96 8.71 -27.66
N LEU A 8 19.89 9.08 -26.95
CA LEU A 8 19.37 8.34 -25.81
C LEU A 8 18.36 7.30 -26.32
N ILE A 9 18.73 6.02 -26.30
CA ILE A 9 17.84 4.91 -26.65
C ILE A 9 17.32 4.27 -25.36
N ILE A 10 15.99 4.29 -25.19
CA ILE A 10 15.28 3.65 -24.08
C ILE A 10 14.63 2.37 -24.61
N GLU A 11 15.16 1.23 -24.19
CA GLU A 11 14.56 -0.08 -24.44
C GLU A 11 13.63 -0.43 -23.28
N LEU A 12 12.36 -0.67 -23.60
CA LEU A 12 11.32 -0.99 -22.63
C LEU A 12 10.93 -2.46 -22.75
N GLU A 13 11.23 -3.24 -21.73
CA GLU A 13 10.71 -4.59 -21.59
C GLU A 13 9.35 -4.57 -20.90
N SER A 14 8.29 -4.76 -21.67
CA SER A 14 6.90 -4.69 -21.17
C SER A 14 6.64 -5.64 -20.00
N LEU A 15 7.26 -6.82 -20.01
CA LEU A 15 7.14 -7.79 -18.92
C LEU A 15 7.76 -7.29 -17.62
N GLU A 16 8.95 -6.69 -17.67
CA GLU A 16 9.61 -6.14 -16.48
C GLU A 16 8.83 -4.96 -15.90
N ILE A 17 8.23 -4.13 -16.74
CA ILE A 17 7.34 -3.04 -16.30
C ILE A 17 6.16 -3.61 -15.50
N ILE A 18 5.54 -4.69 -15.97
CA ILE A 18 4.42 -5.34 -15.27
C ILE A 18 4.90 -5.93 -13.93
N LYS A 19 6.09 -6.55 -13.89
CA LYS A 19 6.66 -7.09 -12.64
C LYS A 19 6.91 -5.99 -11.61
N ILE A 20 7.51 -4.87 -12.03
CA ILE A 20 7.74 -3.69 -11.18
C ILE A 20 6.41 -3.14 -10.68
N PHE A 21 5.41 -3.04 -11.55
CA PHE A 21 4.07 -2.58 -11.16
C PHE A 21 3.48 -3.47 -10.06
N ILE A 22 3.44 -4.79 -10.26
CA ILE A 22 2.93 -5.76 -9.27
C ILE A 22 3.71 -5.66 -7.95
N PHE A 23 5.04 -5.62 -8.02
CA PHE A 23 5.91 -5.47 -6.85
C PHE A 23 5.62 -4.18 -6.07
N SER A 24 5.30 -3.09 -6.76
CA SER A 24 5.01 -1.78 -6.14
C SER A 24 3.61 -1.65 -5.52
N LEU A 25 2.70 -2.60 -5.76
CA LEU A 25 1.31 -2.52 -5.31
C LEU A 25 1.14 -2.30 -3.79
N PRO A 26 1.91 -2.97 -2.88
CA PRO A 26 1.81 -2.69 -1.45
C PRO A 26 2.13 -1.23 -1.08
N LEU A 27 3.10 -0.61 -1.77
CA LEU A 27 3.44 0.81 -1.60
C LEU A 27 2.31 1.71 -2.10
N ILE A 28 1.81 1.43 -3.31
CA ILE A 28 0.72 2.18 -3.94
C ILE A 28 -0.53 2.16 -3.04
N PHE A 29 -0.96 0.98 -2.63
CA PHE A 29 -2.14 0.82 -1.77
C PHE A 29 -1.93 1.42 -0.39
N GLY A 30 -0.74 1.30 0.19
CA GLY A 30 -0.45 1.90 1.48
C GLY A 30 -0.46 3.43 1.45
N ILE A 31 0.10 4.07 0.40
CA ILE A 31 0.01 5.53 0.21
C ILE A 31 -1.44 5.94 -0.05
N ALA A 32 -2.17 5.21 -0.89
CA ALA A 32 -3.59 5.46 -1.11
C ALA A 32 -4.38 5.40 0.20
N ASN A 33 -4.07 4.46 1.08
CA ASN A 33 -4.69 4.35 2.40
C ASN A 33 -4.32 5.48 3.36
N ILE A 34 -3.10 6.01 3.31
CA ILE A 34 -2.73 7.20 4.11
C ILE A 34 -3.58 8.40 3.65
N MET A 35 -3.68 8.63 2.34
CA MET A 35 -4.49 9.72 1.79
C MET A 35 -5.98 9.53 2.10
N LEU A 36 -6.49 8.30 1.95
CA LEU A 36 -7.87 7.96 2.25
C LEU A 36 -8.18 8.14 3.74
N ALA A 37 -7.30 7.70 4.65
CA ALA A 37 -7.47 7.89 6.08
C ALA A 37 -7.53 9.37 6.46
N ASN A 38 -6.68 10.21 5.85
CA ASN A 38 -6.76 11.67 6.03
C ASN A 38 -8.14 12.19 5.62
N ASN A 39 -8.61 11.85 4.42
CA ASN A 39 -9.90 12.34 3.92
C ASN A 39 -11.10 11.79 4.70
N ILE A 40 -11.02 10.57 5.25
CA ILE A 40 -12.09 10.02 6.11
C ILE A 40 -12.19 10.81 7.43
N CYS A 41 -11.06 11.18 8.02
CA CYS A 41 -11.04 11.98 9.25
C CYS A 41 -11.63 13.39 9.00
N ASP A 42 -11.33 13.96 7.84
CA ASP A 42 -11.63 15.35 7.51
C ASP A 42 -12.97 15.53 6.75
N ILE A 43 -13.86 14.52 6.66
CA ILE A 43 -15.09 14.59 5.83
C ILE A 43 -15.91 15.87 6.05
N LYS A 44 -16.13 16.27 7.31
CA LYS A 44 -16.92 17.46 7.66
C LYS A 44 -16.19 18.73 7.23
N ASP A 45 -14.93 18.85 7.63
CA ASP A 45 -14.08 20.01 7.33
C ASP A 45 -13.87 20.17 5.82
N ASP A 46 -13.65 19.07 5.08
CA ASP A 46 -13.50 19.06 3.62
C ASP A 46 -14.80 19.56 2.96
N LEU A 47 -15.98 19.12 3.41
CA LEU A 47 -17.26 19.58 2.88
C LEU A 47 -17.50 21.09 3.13
N GLU A 48 -17.23 21.58 4.34
CA GLU A 48 -17.34 23.01 4.69
C GLU A 48 -16.40 23.88 3.84
N ASN A 49 -15.20 23.37 3.56
CA ASN A 49 -14.19 24.04 2.73
C ASN A 49 -14.38 23.80 1.22
N LYS A 50 -15.50 23.21 0.79
CA LYS A 50 -15.82 22.90 -0.62
C LYS A 50 -14.77 22.00 -1.30
N ARG A 51 -14.10 21.15 -0.52
CA ARG A 51 -13.17 20.11 -1.00
C ARG A 51 -13.95 18.80 -1.16
N TYR A 52 -14.21 18.41 -2.41
CA TYR A 52 -14.97 17.20 -2.69
C TYR A 52 -14.04 15.99 -2.81
N THR A 53 -13.79 15.33 -1.68
CA THR A 53 -12.93 14.14 -1.60
C THR A 53 -13.73 12.84 -1.78
N LEU A 54 -13.05 11.74 -2.12
CA LEU A 54 -13.71 10.45 -2.36
C LEU A 54 -14.66 10.03 -1.21
N PRO A 55 -14.30 10.18 0.08
CA PRO A 55 -15.20 9.81 1.18
C PRO A 55 -16.52 10.57 1.25
N ILE A 56 -16.59 11.78 0.68
CA ILE A 56 -17.85 12.55 0.58
C ILE A 56 -18.80 11.87 -0.42
N TYR A 57 -18.28 11.33 -1.52
CA TYR A 57 -19.11 10.72 -2.57
C TYR A 57 -19.55 9.29 -2.25
N ILE A 58 -18.66 8.47 -1.67
CA ILE A 58 -18.95 7.04 -1.45
C ILE A 58 -19.49 6.73 -0.05
N SER A 59 -19.63 7.74 0.81
CA SER A 59 -19.90 7.66 2.26
C SER A 59 -18.73 7.14 3.10
N ARG A 60 -18.81 7.41 4.41
CA ARG A 60 -17.85 6.93 5.41
C ARG A 60 -17.74 5.41 5.41
N ASP A 61 -18.85 4.69 5.40
CA ASP A 61 -18.86 3.23 5.51
C ASP A 61 -18.18 2.54 4.31
N SER A 62 -18.45 3.01 3.09
CA SER A 62 -17.76 2.48 1.91
C SER A 62 -16.28 2.87 1.90
N SER A 63 -15.93 4.03 2.44
CA SER A 63 -14.53 4.46 2.56
C SER A 63 -13.76 3.57 3.54
N LEU A 64 -14.37 3.18 4.66
CA LEU A 64 -13.78 2.23 5.61
C LEU A 64 -13.62 0.84 4.99
N LYS A 65 -14.61 0.36 4.22
CA LYS A 65 -14.48 -0.89 3.45
C LYS A 65 -13.31 -0.81 2.46
N LEU A 66 -13.22 0.27 1.69
CA LEU A 66 -12.13 0.49 0.73
C LEU A 66 -10.77 0.50 1.45
N PHE A 67 -10.67 1.21 2.58
CA PHE A 67 -9.46 1.28 3.40
C PHE A 67 -8.96 -0.11 3.82
N ARG A 68 -9.87 -0.96 4.33
CA ARG A 68 -9.56 -2.34 4.68
C ARG A 68 -9.14 -3.18 3.47
N TYR A 69 -9.90 -3.11 2.37
CA TYR A 69 -9.62 -3.92 1.19
C TYR A 69 -8.30 -3.55 0.51
N LEU A 70 -7.89 -2.29 0.51
CA LEU A 70 -6.58 -1.88 -0.01
C LEU A 70 -5.41 -2.54 0.75
N TYR A 71 -5.54 -2.74 2.07
CA TYR A 71 -4.53 -3.53 2.81
C TYR A 71 -4.57 -5.00 2.42
N TYR A 72 -5.74 -5.61 2.29
CA TYR A 72 -5.84 -7.01 1.87
C TYR A 72 -5.28 -7.23 0.46
N LEU A 73 -5.51 -6.28 -0.46
CA LEU A 73 -4.91 -6.29 -1.80
C LEU A 73 -3.39 -6.13 -1.75
N SER A 74 -2.84 -5.42 -0.75
CA SER A 74 -1.39 -5.34 -0.52
C SER A 74 -0.79 -6.70 -0.15
N TYR A 75 -1.47 -7.48 0.69
CA TYR A 75 -1.03 -8.84 1.01
C TYR A 75 -1.22 -9.80 -0.16
N LEU A 76 -2.32 -9.66 -0.90
CA LEU A 76 -2.56 -10.44 -2.11
C LEU A 76 -1.48 -10.19 -3.17
N SER A 77 -1.03 -8.95 -3.36
CA SER A 77 0.02 -8.66 -4.32
C SER A 77 1.38 -9.25 -3.93
N ILE A 78 1.68 -9.39 -2.63
CA ILE A 78 2.88 -10.12 -2.16
C ILE A 78 2.79 -11.60 -2.54
N ILE A 79 1.62 -12.23 -2.31
CA ILE A 79 1.40 -13.64 -2.69
C ILE A 79 1.55 -13.82 -4.21
N ILE A 80 0.90 -12.96 -5.00
CA ILE A 80 1.00 -12.95 -6.47
C ILE A 80 2.46 -12.78 -6.90
N SER A 81 3.20 -11.86 -6.28
CA SER A 81 4.61 -11.63 -6.59
C SER A 81 5.46 -12.88 -6.37
N VAL A 82 5.19 -13.67 -5.33
CA VAL A 82 5.90 -14.93 -5.09
C VAL A 82 5.51 -16.00 -6.13
N ILE A 83 4.22 -16.14 -6.46
CA ILE A 83 3.73 -17.09 -7.47
C ILE A 83 4.38 -16.83 -8.84
N PHE A 84 4.49 -15.56 -9.24
CA PHE A 84 5.12 -15.15 -10.49
C PHE A 84 6.64 -15.02 -10.41
N LYS A 85 7.27 -15.45 -9.30
CA LYS A 85 8.72 -15.39 -9.08
C LYS A 85 9.32 -13.98 -9.19
N ILE A 86 8.50 -12.95 -8.90
CA ILE A 86 8.92 -11.55 -8.77
C ILE A 86 9.60 -11.35 -7.41
N LEU A 87 9.06 -12.00 -6.37
CA LEU A 87 9.64 -12.05 -5.02
C LEU A 87 10.14 -13.46 -4.69
N PRO A 88 11.21 -13.58 -3.86
CA PRO A 88 11.63 -14.87 -3.32
C PRO A 88 10.56 -15.46 -2.41
N TYR A 89 10.52 -16.79 -2.29
CA TYR A 89 9.52 -17.49 -1.46
C TYR A 89 9.58 -17.08 0.03
N ILE A 90 10.76 -16.69 0.52
CA ILE A 90 10.97 -16.18 1.89
C ILE A 90 10.12 -14.92 2.15
N SER A 91 9.77 -14.16 1.11
CA SER A 91 8.89 -12.98 1.24
C SER A 91 7.49 -13.31 1.77
N LEU A 92 7.04 -14.56 1.73
CA LEU A 92 5.78 -14.96 2.37
C LEU A 92 5.81 -14.79 3.90
N LEU A 93 6.99 -14.71 4.53
CA LEU A 93 7.09 -14.40 5.95
C LEU A 93 6.58 -12.99 6.30
N SER A 94 6.57 -12.05 5.33
CA SER A 94 6.03 -10.71 5.57
C SER A 94 4.52 -10.73 5.82
N LEU A 95 3.81 -11.78 5.39
CA LEU A 95 2.38 -11.95 5.64
C LEU A 95 2.05 -12.03 7.14
N VAL A 96 2.99 -12.44 8.00
CA VAL A 96 2.80 -12.45 9.46
C VAL A 96 2.49 -11.05 9.99
N SER A 97 2.91 -9.99 9.31
CA SER A 97 2.58 -8.62 9.69
C SER A 97 1.06 -8.30 9.67
N ILE A 98 0.23 -9.15 9.03
CA ILE A 98 -1.23 -9.01 8.99
C ILE A 98 -1.85 -8.93 10.38
N PHE A 99 -1.31 -9.62 11.39
CA PHE A 99 -1.88 -9.60 12.74
C PHE A 99 -1.83 -8.19 13.35
N MET A 100 -0.72 -7.47 13.14
CA MET A 100 -0.57 -6.09 13.61
C MET A 100 -1.40 -5.12 12.76
N VAL A 101 -1.38 -5.29 11.44
CA VAL A 101 -2.14 -4.44 10.52
C VAL A 101 -3.66 -4.60 10.73
N GLN A 102 -4.16 -5.82 10.96
CA GLN A 102 -5.57 -6.08 11.21
C GLN A 102 -6.06 -5.42 12.50
N LYS A 103 -5.21 -5.40 13.55
CA LYS A 103 -5.51 -4.66 14.79
C LYS A 103 -5.64 -3.17 14.50
N ASN A 104 -4.70 -2.60 13.76
CA ASN A 104 -4.71 -1.18 13.39
C ASN A 104 -5.90 -0.82 12.49
N ILE A 105 -6.29 -1.70 11.55
CA ILE A 105 -7.50 -1.51 10.73
C ILE A 105 -8.74 -1.41 11.61
N ARG A 106 -8.93 -2.35 12.54
CA ARG A 106 -10.09 -2.34 13.45
C ARG A 106 -10.14 -1.08 14.30
N GLN A 107 -9.01 -0.69 14.87
CA GLN A 107 -8.91 0.55 15.66
C GLN A 107 -9.27 1.79 14.84
N PHE A 108 -8.84 1.86 13.57
CA PHE A 108 -9.23 2.96 12.69
C PHE A 108 -10.72 2.89 12.30
N GLU A 109 -11.28 1.70 12.03
CA GLU A 109 -12.71 1.51 11.71
C GLU A 109 -13.63 1.83 12.90
N GLU A 110 -13.18 1.62 14.13
CA GLU A 110 -13.92 1.96 15.36
C GLU A 110 -13.94 3.47 15.63
N HIS A 111 -12.81 4.16 15.44
CA HIS A 111 -12.71 5.61 15.70
C HIS A 111 -11.82 6.30 14.67
N GLN A 112 -12.38 7.19 13.85
CA GLN A 112 -11.62 7.95 12.84
C GLN A 112 -11.30 9.34 13.37
N SER A 113 -10.05 9.57 13.76
CA SER A 113 -9.56 10.85 14.24
C SER A 113 -8.14 11.07 13.74
N LYS A 114 -7.88 12.28 13.23
CA LYS A 114 -6.56 12.67 12.74
C LYS A 114 -5.50 12.65 13.84
N LYS A 115 -5.91 12.95 15.08
CA LYS A 115 -5.04 12.93 16.25
C LYS A 115 -4.74 11.51 16.72
N ASP A 116 -5.75 10.64 16.72
CA ASP A 116 -5.68 9.38 17.46
C ASP A 116 -5.36 8.18 16.56
N THR A 117 -5.96 8.12 15.37
CA THR A 117 -5.98 6.89 14.56
C THR A 117 -5.43 7.07 13.14
N PHE A 118 -5.31 8.29 12.62
CA PHE A 118 -4.65 8.53 11.32
C PHE A 118 -3.23 7.93 11.25
N VAL A 119 -2.46 8.06 12.34
CA VAL A 119 -1.10 7.51 12.43
C VAL A 119 -1.04 5.98 12.22
N LEU A 120 -2.15 5.27 12.46
CA LEU A 120 -2.24 3.83 12.22
C LEU A 120 -2.09 3.50 10.73
N SER A 121 -2.57 4.38 9.83
CA SER A 121 -2.41 4.18 8.38
C SER A 121 -0.93 4.24 7.96
N VAL A 122 -0.18 5.18 8.53
CA VAL A 122 1.27 5.33 8.33
C VAL A 122 2.02 4.14 8.94
N LYS A 123 1.66 3.71 10.15
CA LYS A 123 2.24 2.51 10.78
C LYS A 123 2.01 1.28 9.91
N ASN A 124 0.80 1.07 9.40
CA ASN A 124 0.50 -0.05 8.51
C ASN A 124 1.37 -0.03 7.24
N PHE A 125 1.52 1.15 6.61
CA PHE A 125 2.41 1.31 5.47
C PHE A 125 3.84 0.89 5.80
N VAL A 126 4.40 1.38 6.90
CA VAL A 126 5.76 1.04 7.33
C VAL A 126 5.90 -0.46 7.64
N ILE A 127 4.95 -1.03 8.39
CA ILE A 127 4.95 -2.43 8.81
C ILE A 127 5.00 -3.36 7.59
N ILE A 128 4.10 -3.19 6.62
CA ILE A 128 4.01 -4.07 5.43
C ILE A 128 5.29 -3.99 4.61
N ASN A 129 5.76 -2.78 4.35
CA ASN A 129 6.89 -2.56 3.45
C ASN A 129 8.23 -2.94 4.09
N TYR A 130 8.45 -2.64 5.38
CA TYR A 130 9.66 -3.08 6.07
C TYR A 130 9.68 -4.58 6.36
N ALA A 131 8.53 -5.21 6.65
CA ALA A 131 8.47 -6.66 6.74
C ALA A 131 8.90 -7.30 5.41
N THR A 132 8.39 -6.79 4.29
CA THR A 132 8.75 -7.28 2.95
C THR A 132 10.22 -7.01 2.61
N ALA A 133 10.72 -5.80 2.87
CA ALA A 133 12.12 -5.46 2.64
C ALA A 133 13.08 -6.34 3.47
N LEU A 134 12.75 -6.59 4.74
CA LEU A 134 13.54 -7.48 5.61
C LEU A 134 13.60 -8.90 5.04
N THR A 135 12.48 -9.44 4.57
CA THR A 135 12.46 -10.78 3.95
C THR A 135 13.26 -10.85 2.65
N MET A 136 13.31 -9.77 1.87
CA MET A 136 14.16 -9.69 0.68
C MET A 136 15.65 -9.69 1.06
N ILE A 137 16.04 -8.96 2.11
CA ILE A 137 17.41 -8.97 2.63
C ILE A 137 17.80 -10.38 3.09
N LEU A 138 16.92 -11.06 3.82
CA LEU A 138 17.15 -12.44 4.27
C LEU A 138 17.33 -13.39 3.08
N ALA A 139 16.56 -13.23 2.01
CA ALA A 139 16.67 -14.04 0.80
C ALA A 139 17.96 -13.80 -0.02
N ILE A 140 18.73 -12.75 0.28
CA ILE A 140 20.07 -12.54 -0.31
C ILE A 140 21.13 -13.32 0.50
N ILE A 141 20.90 -13.50 1.79
CA ILE A 141 21.85 -14.13 2.72
C ILE A 141 21.73 -15.67 2.68
N PHE A 142 20.53 -16.20 2.47
CA PHE A 142 20.21 -17.63 2.44
C PHE A 142 19.68 -18.04 1.06
#